data_AF-A0A2V6RYX6-F1
#
_entry.id   AF-A0A2V6RYX6-F1
#
_cell.length_a   1.000
_cell.length_b   1.000
_cell.length_c   1.000
_cell.angle_alpha   90.00
_cell.angle_beta   90.00
_cell.angle_gamma   90.00
#
_symmetry.space_group_name_H-M   'P 1'
#
loop_
_entity.id
_entity.type
_entity.pdbx_description
1 polymer ?
#
loop_
_entity_poly.entity_id
_entity_poly.type
_entity_poly.pdbx_seq_one_letter_code
_entity_poly.pdbx_strand_id
1 'polypeptide(L)'
;MAAAGLLVGLESQVPGIYQRNLPPLKTHYGFSDHEVEFFAIHIEADEVHGERGYQIVERHSTTPERQEEAIDQVRQATEMRWQYMSGLHRAFVLKEDL
;
A
#
# COMPACT_ATOMS: atom_id res chain seq x y z
N MET A 1 -15.19 9.37 -5.40
CA MET A 1 -13.93 9.92 -4.88
C MET A 1 -13.28 9.02 -3.83
N ALA A 2 -14.01 8.53 -2.82
CA ALA A 2 -13.47 7.63 -1.78
C ALA A 2 -12.65 6.42 -2.30
N ALA A 3 -13.14 5.69 -3.31
CA ALA A 3 -12.42 4.54 -3.87
C ALA A 3 -11.06 4.90 -4.50
N ALA A 4 -10.91 6.11 -5.07
CA ALA A 4 -9.64 6.54 -5.67
C ALA A 4 -8.61 6.92 -4.59
N GLY A 5 -9.06 7.52 -3.48
CA GLY A 5 -8.20 7.79 -2.32
C GLY A 5 -7.68 6.51 -1.65
N LEU A 6 -8.51 5.46 -1.61
CA LEU A 6 -8.09 4.11 -1.18
C LEU A 6 -7.07 3.49 -2.15
N LEU A 7 -7.32 3.55 -3.46
CA LEU A 7 -6.37 3.03 -4.47
C LEU A 7 -5.01 3.74 -4.38
N VAL A 8 -5.00 5.07 -4.30
CA VAL A 8 -3.75 5.83 -4.17
C VAL A 8 -3.11 5.57 -2.81
N GLY A 9 -3.88 5.63 -1.72
CA GLY A 9 -3.36 5.50 -0.37
C GLY A 9 -2.89 4.09 0.00
N LEU A 10 -3.39 3.03 -0.64
CA LEU A 10 -3.02 1.66 -0.32
C LEU A 10 -2.17 1.00 -1.41
N GLU A 11 -2.63 1.04 -2.67
CA GLU A 11 -2.02 0.26 -3.76
C GLU A 11 -0.70 0.86 -4.22
N SER A 12 -0.58 2.20 -4.26
CA SER A 12 0.66 2.86 -4.71
C SER A 12 1.87 2.58 -3.80
N GLN A 13 1.64 2.14 -2.55
CA GLN A 13 2.70 1.81 -1.60
C GLN A 13 3.25 0.40 -1.81
N VAL A 14 2.48 -0.50 -2.43
CA VAL A 14 2.79 -1.94 -2.49
C VAL A 14 4.09 -2.22 -3.26
N PRO A 15 4.33 -1.67 -4.46
CA PRO A 15 5.56 -1.93 -5.21
C PRO A 15 6.83 -1.60 -4.42
N GLY A 16 6.91 -0.40 -3.83
CA GLY A 16 8.08 0.04 -3.08
C GLY A 16 8.35 -0.79 -1.82
N ILE A 17 7.32 -1.37 -1.22
CA ILE A 17 7.45 -2.24 -0.05
C ILE A 17 7.87 -3.64 -0.45
N TYR A 18 7.26 -4.21 -1.48
CA TYR A 18 7.59 -5.56 -1.94
C TYR A 18 9.00 -5.63 -2.53
N GLN A 19 9.45 -4.59 -3.24
CA GLN A 19 10.84 -4.48 -3.69
C GLN A 19 11.85 -4.56 -2.53
N ARG A 20 11.50 -4.05 -1.34
CA ARG A 20 12.35 -4.11 -0.14
C ARG A 20 12.20 -5.42 0.64
N ASN A 21 11.01 -6.00 0.66
CA ASN A 21 10.71 -7.19 1.45
C ASN A 21 11.10 -8.50 0.76
N LEU A 22 11.02 -8.56 -0.57
CA LEU A 22 11.28 -9.78 -1.33
C LEU A 22 12.70 -10.32 -1.13
N PRO A 23 13.79 -9.52 -1.22
CA PRO A 23 15.13 -10.07 -1.08
C PRO A 23 15.37 -10.74 0.30
N PRO A 24 15.01 -10.12 1.44
CA PRO A 24 15.10 -10.77 2.75
C PRO A 24 14.37 -12.10 2.88
N LEU A 25 13.19 -12.27 2.26
CA LEU A 25 12.44 -13.54 2.31
C LEU A 25 13.28 -14.70 1.75
N LYS A 26 14.06 -14.44 0.70
CA LYS A 26 14.97 -15.42 0.12
C LYS A 26 16.25 -15.56 0.93
N THR A 27 16.91 -14.45 1.27
CA THR A 27 18.26 -14.47 1.84
C THR A 27 18.30 -14.81 3.33
N HIS A 28 17.27 -14.47 4.10
CA HIS A 28 17.23 -14.67 5.55
C HIS A 28 16.22 -15.74 5.98
N TYR A 29 15.17 -15.97 5.19
CA TYR A 29 14.10 -16.91 5.55
C TYR A 29 14.02 -18.15 4.64
N GLY A 30 14.84 -18.24 3.59
CA GLY A 30 15.02 -19.46 2.78
C GLY A 30 13.87 -19.78 1.83
N PHE A 31 13.01 -18.80 1.51
CA PHE A 31 11.89 -18.99 0.59
C PHE A 31 12.40 -19.26 -0.84
N SER A 32 11.72 -20.17 -1.54
CA SER A 32 11.97 -20.48 -2.95
C SER A 32 11.39 -19.42 -3.89
N ASP A 33 11.80 -19.46 -5.16
CA ASP A 33 11.29 -18.55 -6.20
C ASP A 33 9.78 -18.66 -6.40
N HIS A 34 9.23 -19.88 -6.28
CA HIS A 34 7.79 -20.11 -6.40
C HIS A 34 7.01 -19.54 -5.21
N GLU A 35 7.55 -19.65 -3.99
CA GLU A 35 6.87 -19.13 -2.79
C GLU A 35 6.85 -17.59 -2.74
N VAL A 36 7.79 -16.92 -3.41
CA VAL A 36 7.82 -15.45 -3.50
C VAL A 36 7.22 -14.91 -4.80
N GLU A 37 6.75 -15.76 -5.70
CA GLU A 37 6.21 -15.39 -7.02
C GLU A 37 5.09 -14.34 -6.91
N PHE A 38 4.24 -14.48 -5.89
CA PHE A 38 3.19 -13.51 -5.56
C PHE A 38 3.73 -12.07 -5.46
N PHE A 39 4.85 -11.86 -4.77
CA PHE A 39 5.43 -10.54 -4.55
C PHE A 39 6.02 -9.98 -5.85
N ALA A 40 6.66 -10.83 -6.66
CA ALA A 40 7.24 -10.42 -7.94
C ALA A 40 6.14 -9.93 -8.91
N ILE A 41 5.04 -10.67 -9.01
CA ILE A 41 3.89 -10.29 -9.86
C ILE A 41 3.30 -8.95 -9.39
N HIS A 42 3.13 -8.75 -8.08
CA HIS A 42 2.54 -7.51 -7.57
C HIS A 42 3.45 -6.29 -7.75
N ILE A 43 4.78 -6.46 -7.70
CA ILE A 43 5.70 -5.36 -8.03
C ILE A 43 5.46 -4.85 -9.46
N GLU A 44 5.28 -5.76 -10.42
CA GLU A 44 5.04 -5.39 -11.82
C GLU A 44 3.61 -4.89 -12.07
N ALA A 45 2.60 -5.54 -11.47
CA ALA A 45 1.20 -5.24 -11.71
C ALA A 45 0.72 -3.96 -11.03
N ASP A 46 1.19 -3.68 -9.81
CA ASP A 46 0.65 -2.59 -9.00
C ASP A 46 1.19 -1.20 -9.39
N GLU A 47 2.29 -1.12 -10.14
CA GLU A 47 2.71 0.13 -10.81
C GLU A 47 1.61 0.66 -11.73
N VAL A 48 0.92 -0.23 -12.46
CA VAL A 48 -0.19 0.14 -13.34
C VAL A 48 -1.45 0.52 -12.55
N HIS A 49 -1.70 -0.13 -11.42
CA HIS A 49 -2.86 0.16 -10.56
C HIS A 49 -2.74 1.51 -9.86
N GLY A 50 -1.55 1.82 -9.32
CA GLY A 50 -1.28 3.11 -8.67
C GLY A 50 -1.51 4.28 -9.64
N GLU A 51 -0.94 4.19 -10.85
CA GLU A 51 -1.09 5.19 -11.89
C GLU A 51 -2.56 5.47 -12.26
N ARG A 52 -3.38 4.41 -12.38
CA ARG A 52 -4.82 4.57 -12.63
C ARG A 52 -5.55 5.29 -11.49
N GLY A 53 -5.17 5.03 -10.24
CA GLY A 53 -5.69 5.74 -9.07
C GLY A 53 -5.43 7.24 -9.17
N TYR A 54 -4.20 7.63 -9.51
CA TYR A 54 -3.82 9.03 -9.70
C TYR A 54 -4.61 9.70 -10.83
N GLN A 55 -4.72 9.04 -11.99
CA GLN A 55 -5.48 9.57 -13.12
C GLN A 55 -6.97 9.83 -12.79
N ILE A 56 -7.58 9.00 -11.95
CA ILE A 56 -8.96 9.21 -11.48
C ILE A 56 -9.02 10.45 -10.58
N VAL A 57 -8.08 10.60 -9.65
CA VAL A 57 -8.01 11.79 -8.78
C VAL A 57 -7.82 13.06 -9.62
N GLU A 58 -6.86 13.07 -10.55
CA GLU A 58 -6.59 14.23 -11.41
C GLU A 58 -7.80 14.63 -12.27
N ARG A 59 -8.51 13.65 -12.85
CA ARG A 59 -9.66 13.93 -13.71
C ARG A 59 -10.88 14.45 -12.96
N HIS A 60 -11.05 14.08 -11.69
CA HIS A 60 -12.28 14.36 -10.95
C HIS A 60 -12.12 15.41 -9.84
N SER A 61 -10.90 15.66 -9.36
CA SER A 61 -10.60 16.68 -8.33
C SER A 61 -10.30 18.04 -8.96
N THR A 62 -11.29 18.59 -9.68
CA THR A 62 -11.14 19.81 -10.48
C THR A 62 -11.46 21.12 -9.74
N THR A 63 -11.81 21.05 -8.45
CA THR A 63 -12.04 22.22 -7.59
C THR A 63 -11.20 22.11 -6.32
N PRO A 64 -10.85 23.23 -5.66
CA PRO A 64 -10.07 23.20 -4.42
C PRO A 64 -10.67 22.30 -3.35
N GLU A 65 -12.00 22.33 -3.19
CA GLU A 65 -12.71 21.53 -2.18
C GLU A 65 -12.59 20.03 -2.47
N ARG A 66 -12.68 19.63 -3.75
CA ARG A 66 -12.52 18.23 -4.15
C ARG A 66 -11.08 17.74 -4.06
N GLN A 67 -10.11 18.64 -4.25
CA GLN A 67 -8.70 18.32 -4.04
C GLN A 67 -8.40 18.08 -2.57
N GLU A 68 -8.93 18.93 -1.68
CA GLU A 68 -8.82 18.76 -0.24
C GLU A 68 -9.47 17.46 0.22
N GLU A 69 -10.69 17.14 -0.26
CA GLU A 69 -11.35 15.87 0.00
C GLU A 69 -10.50 14.68 -0.46
N ALA A 70 -9.93 14.73 -1.66
CA ALA A 70 -9.08 13.65 -2.17
C ALA A 70 -7.81 13.46 -1.32
N ILE A 71 -7.15 14.53 -0.89
CA ILE A 71 -5.97 14.49 -0.02
C ILE A 71 -6.35 13.86 1.33
N ASP A 72 -7.47 14.27 1.92
CA ASP A 72 -7.93 13.74 3.19
C ASP A 72 -8.24 12.23 3.11
N GLN A 73 -8.85 11.78 2.01
CA GLN A 73 -9.10 10.35 1.78
C GLN A 73 -7.80 9.54 1.62
N VAL A 74 -6.79 10.07 0.91
CA VAL A 74 -5.47 9.42 0.80
C VAL A 74 -4.79 9.33 2.16
N ARG A 75 -4.87 10.39 2.98
CA ARG A 75 -4.36 10.40 4.35
C ARG A 75 -5.03 9.34 5.20
N GLN A 76 -6.36 9.28 5.21
CA GLN A 76 -7.11 8.27 5.98
C GLN A 76 -6.75 6.84 5.55
N ALA A 77 -6.67 6.57 4.24
CA ALA A 77 -6.27 5.26 3.74
C ALA A 77 -4.84 4.88 4.18
N THR A 78 -3.91 5.85 4.14
CA THR A 78 -2.53 5.66 4.61
C THR A 78 -2.49 5.36 6.12
N GLU A 79 -3.29 6.08 6.92
CA GLU A 79 -3.41 5.85 8.36
C GLU A 79 -3.97 4.45 8.68
N MET A 80 -4.97 3.97 7.93
CA MET A 80 -5.49 2.61 8.10
C MET A 80 -4.40 1.55 7.92
N ARG A 81 -3.55 1.70 6.89
CA ARG A 81 -2.42 0.79 6.66
C ARG A 81 -1.38 0.86 7.77
N TRP A 82 -1.10 2.06 8.26
CA TRP A 82 -0.23 2.26 9.41
C TRP A 82 -0.78 1.56 10.67
N GLN A 83 -2.08 1.71 10.94
CA GLN A 83 -2.72 1.07 12.10
C GLN A 83 -2.70 -0.46 12.00
N TYR A 84 -2.92 -1.02 10.81
CA TYR A 84 -2.81 -2.45 10.57
C TYR A 84 -1.39 -2.96 10.90
N MET A 85 -0.35 -2.34 10.35
CA MET A 85 1.04 -2.72 10.61
C MET A 85 1.45 -2.50 12.07
N SER A 86 0.99 -1.41 12.68
CA SER A 86 1.23 -1.12 14.11
C SER A 86 0.57 -2.18 14.99
N GLY A 87 -0.63 -2.65 14.63
CA GLY A 87 -1.31 -3.74 15.32
C GLY A 87 -0.51 -5.04 15.27
N LEU A 88 -0.01 -5.43 14.08
CA LEU A 88 0.87 -6.60 13.94
C LEU A 88 2.14 -6.46 14.76
N HIS A 89 2.77 -5.28 14.77
CA HIS A 89 3.96 -5.02 15.57
C HIS A 89 3.69 -5.16 17.07
N ARG A 90 2.61 -4.57 17.57
CA ARG A 90 2.20 -4.72 18.99
C ARG A 90 1.97 -6.19 19.35
N ALA A 91 1.25 -6.94 18.50
CA ALA A 91 0.91 -8.33 18.77
C ALA A 91 2.13 -9.28 18.71
N PHE A 92 2.97 -9.16 17.68
CA PHE A 92 3.98 -10.18 17.37
C PHE A 92 5.41 -9.77 17.71
N VAL A 93 5.70 -8.47 17.86
CA VAL A 93 7.02 -7.97 18.25
C VAL A 93 7.04 -7.56 19.71
N LEU A 94 6.13 -6.66 20.11
CA LEU A 94 6.06 -6.18 21.51
C LEU A 94 5.34 -7.17 22.44
N LYS A 95 4.45 -8.01 21.89
CA LYS A 95 3.62 -8.96 22.63
C LYS A 95 2.79 -8.28 23.72
N GLU A 96 2.17 -7.15 23.37
CA GLU A 96 1.21 -6.49 24.24
C GLU A 96 -0.07 -7.34 24.33
N ASP A 97 -0.64 -7.47 25.53
CA ASP A 97 -1.96 -8.10 25.69
C ASP A 97 -3.00 -7.20 25.02
N LEU A 98 -3.64 -7.72 23.97
CA LEU A 98 -4.68 -7.04 23.19
C LEU A 98 -6.06 -7.15 23.85
#